data_AF-A0A1F8CX10-F1
#
_entry.id   AF-A0A1F8CX10-F1
#
_cell.length_a   1.000
_cell.length_b   1.000
_cell.length_c   1.000
_cell.angle_alpha   90.00
_cell.angle_beta   90.00
_cell.angle_gamma   90.00
#
_symmetry.space_group_name_H-M   'P 1'
#
loop_
_entity.id
_entity.type
_entity.pdbx_description
1 polymer ?
#
loop_
_entity_poly.entity_id
_entity_poly.type
_entity_poly.pdbx_seq_one_letter_code
_entity_poly.pdbx_strand_id
1 'polypeptide(L)'
;MAQNSEKENLDLSRNRLVAINQLFVGMDAEAIYELQEKIYDNYANAMTMRDREPLEPKRFKHHFFEEGNFQKSKAFGGPKDGYLLGSEINGVFVPTHFSPSGLRQGYRLIKDLVNAEMPTALFITPDLVDTVRKMDGWKVLPFHFTTDFRGSDVEKTLVVNKWSAIPRLVTHQAKEIVSGRIKEISYKTEGLRTNIQELGQKAIRLIRKDKANADDIHDELQKSIEGEENYLGASTRIKLGNPDFLDEDDEYEL
;
A
#
# COMPACT_ATOMS: atom_id res chain seq x y z
N MET A 1 -38.73 9.01 29.20
CA MET A 1 -37.31 8.61 29.42
C MET A 1 -36.72 7.77 28.28
N ALA A 2 -37.49 7.26 27.31
CA ALA A 2 -36.97 6.46 26.18
C ALA A 2 -36.33 7.27 25.02
N GLN A 3 -36.51 8.60 24.96
CA GLN A 3 -35.96 9.43 23.88
C GLN A 3 -34.49 9.87 24.09
N ASN A 4 -33.91 9.65 25.28
CA ASN A 4 -32.51 10.00 25.54
C ASN A 4 -31.53 8.88 25.13
N SER A 5 -31.95 7.61 25.14
CA SER A 5 -31.06 6.48 24.81
C SER A 5 -30.79 6.33 23.30
N GLU A 6 -31.71 6.78 22.43
CA GLU A 6 -31.47 6.79 20.98
C GLU A 6 -30.53 7.92 20.55
N LYS A 7 -30.60 9.09 21.20
CA LYS A 7 -29.68 10.20 20.93
C LYS A 7 -28.25 9.92 21.41
N GLU A 8 -28.07 9.24 22.53
CA GLU A 8 -26.74 8.82 23.01
C GLU A 8 -26.09 7.76 22.10
N ASN A 9 -26.87 6.83 21.53
CA ASN A 9 -26.34 5.85 20.57
C ASN A 9 -25.98 6.47 19.21
N LEU A 10 -26.68 7.52 18.80
CA LEU A 10 -26.39 8.28 17.56
C LEU A 10 -25.19 9.22 17.66
N ASP A 11 -24.77 9.61 18.86
CA ASP A 11 -23.59 10.47 19.05
C ASP A 11 -22.30 9.64 19.22
N LEU A 12 -22.40 8.42 19.77
CA LEU A 12 -21.30 7.46 19.84
C LEU A 12 -20.90 6.85 18.49
N SER A 13 -21.76 6.92 17.47
CA SER A 13 -21.47 6.45 16.11
C SER A 13 -20.69 7.46 15.25
N ARG A 14 -20.57 8.72 15.69
CA ARG A 14 -20.02 9.80 14.86
C ARG A 14 -18.50 9.81 14.72
N ASN A 15 -17.76 9.12 15.60
CA ASN A 15 -16.30 9.16 15.66
C ASN A 15 -15.65 7.77 15.69
N ARG A 16 -16.26 6.79 14.99
CA ARG A 16 -15.70 5.42 14.99
C ARG A 16 -15.07 5.10 13.67
N LEU A 17 -13.82 4.68 13.77
CA LEU A 17 -13.15 3.95 12.72
C LEU A 17 -13.77 2.55 12.65
N VAL A 18 -14.39 2.22 11.52
CA VAL A 18 -15.10 0.95 11.31
C VAL A 18 -14.50 0.19 10.14
N ALA A 19 -14.71 -1.13 10.09
CA ALA A 19 -14.45 -1.88 8.87
C ALA A 19 -15.44 -1.44 7.78
N ILE A 20 -15.02 -1.37 6.52
CA ILE A 20 -15.87 -0.81 5.45
C ILE A 20 -17.20 -1.57 5.32
N ASN A 21 -17.19 -2.89 5.45
CA ASN A 21 -18.41 -3.71 5.39
C ASN A 21 -19.42 -3.37 6.50
N GLN A 22 -18.96 -2.82 7.63
CA GLN A 22 -19.84 -2.39 8.73
C GLN A 22 -20.64 -1.14 8.39
N LEU A 23 -20.25 -0.36 7.38
CA LEU A 23 -21.04 0.78 6.89
C LEU A 23 -22.40 0.35 6.35
N PHE A 24 -22.51 -0.89 5.90
CA PHE A 24 -23.65 -1.42 5.15
C PHE A 24 -24.56 -2.34 5.99
N VAL A 25 -24.23 -2.55 7.27
CA VAL A 25 -25.00 -3.46 8.13
C VAL A 25 -26.43 -2.93 8.28
N GLY A 26 -27.40 -3.75 7.88
CA GLY A 26 -28.82 -3.42 7.94
C GLY A 26 -29.35 -2.61 6.75
N MET A 27 -28.51 -2.34 5.74
CA MET A 27 -28.93 -1.73 4.48
C MET A 27 -29.33 -2.81 3.47
N ASP A 28 -30.33 -2.52 2.63
CA ASP A 28 -30.62 -3.32 1.44
C ASP A 28 -29.65 -2.99 0.29
N ALA A 29 -29.72 -3.75 -0.80
CA ALA A 29 -28.82 -3.60 -1.93
C ALA A 29 -28.91 -2.23 -2.62
N GLU A 30 -30.10 -1.62 -2.64
CA GLU A 30 -30.32 -0.30 -3.25
C GLU A 30 -29.67 0.80 -2.40
N ALA A 31 -29.91 0.79 -1.09
CA ALA A 31 -29.29 1.72 -0.15
C ALA A 31 -27.76 1.58 -0.11
N ILE A 32 -27.23 0.35 -0.20
CA ILE A 32 -25.78 0.12 -0.33
C ILE A 32 -25.24 0.78 -1.59
N TYR A 33 -25.90 0.56 -2.73
CA TYR A 33 -25.50 1.13 -4.01
C TYR A 33 -25.50 2.67 -3.96
N GLU A 34 -26.59 3.27 -3.48
CA GLU A 34 -26.71 4.73 -3.34
C GLU A 34 -25.62 5.33 -2.44
N LEU A 35 -25.31 4.67 -1.31
CA LEU A 35 -24.24 5.13 -0.43
C LEU A 35 -22.87 5.03 -1.10
N GLN A 36 -22.59 3.95 -1.83
CA GLN A 36 -21.34 3.80 -2.57
C GLN A 36 -21.18 4.86 -3.66
N GLU A 37 -22.24 5.14 -4.42
CA GLU A 37 -22.26 6.23 -5.43
C GLU A 37 -21.98 7.58 -4.76
N LYS A 38 -22.68 7.89 -3.66
CA LYS A 38 -22.46 9.15 -2.94
C LYS A 38 -21.04 9.29 -2.39
N ILE A 39 -20.43 8.20 -1.91
CA ILE A 39 -19.04 8.21 -1.47
C ILE A 39 -18.10 8.43 -2.67
N TYR A 40 -18.37 7.83 -3.80
CA TYR A 40 -17.59 8.06 -5.01
C TYR A 40 -17.71 9.50 -5.49
N ASP A 41 -18.90 10.08 -5.57
CA ASP A 41 -19.13 11.46 -6.01
C ASP A 41 -18.40 12.47 -5.14
N ASN A 42 -18.48 12.32 -3.81
CA ASN A 42 -17.76 13.16 -2.86
C ASN A 42 -16.23 13.06 -3.05
N TYR A 43 -15.71 11.85 -3.31
CA TYR A 43 -14.30 11.64 -3.62
C TYR A 43 -13.91 12.31 -4.94
N ALA A 44 -14.69 12.09 -6.00
CA ALA A 44 -14.43 12.65 -7.31
C ALA A 44 -14.40 14.17 -7.26
N ASN A 45 -15.37 14.79 -6.58
CA ASN A 45 -15.40 16.22 -6.33
C ASN A 45 -14.15 16.71 -5.59
N ALA A 46 -13.73 16.02 -4.52
CA ALA A 46 -12.54 16.40 -3.76
C ALA A 46 -11.24 16.29 -4.58
N MET A 47 -11.16 15.34 -5.52
CA MET A 47 -10.04 15.21 -6.46
C MET A 47 -10.04 16.36 -7.48
N THR A 48 -11.19 16.63 -8.10
CA THR A 48 -11.33 17.71 -9.08
C THR A 48 -11.04 19.09 -8.48
N MET A 49 -11.43 19.35 -7.23
CA MET A 49 -11.09 20.59 -6.51
C MET A 49 -9.59 20.81 -6.31
N ARG A 50 -8.76 19.79 -6.51
CA ARG A 50 -7.30 19.84 -6.41
C ARG A 50 -6.61 19.72 -7.76
N ASP A 51 -7.37 19.89 -8.85
CA ASP A 51 -6.91 19.70 -10.23
C ASP A 51 -6.33 18.30 -10.47
N ARG A 52 -6.95 17.28 -9.86
CA ARG A 52 -6.58 15.87 -10.04
C ARG A 52 -7.72 15.09 -10.67
N GLU A 53 -7.36 14.21 -11.59
CA GLU A 53 -8.31 13.28 -12.17
C GLU A 53 -8.66 12.18 -11.14
N PRO A 54 -9.95 11.91 -10.90
CA PRO A 54 -10.37 10.85 -9.98
C PRO A 54 -10.00 9.46 -10.51
N LEU A 55 -10.18 8.43 -9.68
CA LEU A 55 -10.15 7.06 -10.18
C LEU A 55 -11.44 6.78 -10.92
N GLU A 56 -11.42 5.90 -11.92
CA GLU A 56 -12.65 5.38 -12.52
C GLU A 56 -13.56 4.78 -11.44
N PRO A 57 -14.90 4.98 -11.53
CA PRO A 57 -15.83 4.52 -10.50
C PRO A 57 -15.69 3.02 -10.20
N LYS A 58 -15.56 2.21 -11.25
CA LYS A 58 -15.38 0.76 -11.13
C LYS A 58 -14.10 0.40 -10.34
N ARG A 59 -12.98 1.06 -10.62
CA ARG A 59 -11.71 0.82 -9.91
C ARG A 59 -11.80 1.22 -8.45
N PHE A 60 -12.43 2.38 -8.18
CA PHE A 60 -12.65 2.86 -6.82
C PHE A 60 -13.50 1.89 -6.00
N LYS A 61 -14.64 1.46 -6.56
CA LYS A 61 -15.53 0.51 -5.89
C LYS A 61 -14.85 -0.83 -5.65
N HIS A 62 -14.15 -1.34 -6.67
CA HIS A 62 -13.42 -2.60 -6.55
C HIS A 62 -12.39 -2.55 -5.40
N HIS A 63 -11.64 -1.46 -5.32
CA HIS A 63 -10.61 -1.27 -4.30
C HIS A 63 -11.15 -1.26 -2.85
N PHE A 64 -12.34 -0.69 -2.64
CA PHE A 64 -12.87 -0.48 -1.28
C PHE A 64 -14.01 -1.41 -0.87
N PHE A 65 -14.88 -1.77 -1.79
CA PHE A 65 -16.15 -2.43 -1.49
C PHE A 65 -16.23 -3.89 -1.99
N GLU A 66 -15.32 -4.31 -2.88
CA GLU A 66 -15.33 -5.65 -3.50
C GLU A 66 -14.08 -6.47 -3.18
N GLU A 67 -13.45 -6.24 -2.02
CA GLU A 67 -12.27 -6.98 -1.56
C GLU A 67 -11.03 -6.86 -2.47
N GLY A 68 -10.96 -5.85 -3.35
CA GLY A 68 -9.80 -5.59 -4.22
C GLY A 68 -8.53 -5.13 -3.49
N ASN A 69 -8.53 -5.09 -2.15
CA ASN A 69 -7.39 -4.71 -1.33
C ASN A 69 -6.94 -5.88 -0.45
N PHE A 70 -5.64 -6.19 -0.49
CA PHE A 70 -5.04 -7.22 0.38
C PHE A 70 -5.08 -6.84 1.86
N GLN A 71 -5.17 -5.54 2.17
CA GLN A 71 -5.26 -5.03 3.52
C GLN A 71 -6.71 -4.78 3.92
N LYS A 72 -7.02 -4.94 5.21
CA LYS A 72 -8.37 -4.68 5.74
C LYS A 72 -8.73 -3.21 5.55
N SER A 73 -9.69 -2.95 4.66
CA SER A 73 -10.19 -1.61 4.40
C SER A 73 -11.03 -1.08 5.56
N LYS A 74 -10.77 0.16 5.97
CA LYS A 74 -11.49 0.86 7.03
C LYS A 74 -12.02 2.20 6.54
N ALA A 75 -13.08 2.66 7.21
CA ALA A 75 -13.67 3.96 7.00
C ALA A 75 -13.77 4.73 8.33
N PHE A 76 -13.57 6.03 8.26
CA PHE A 76 -13.83 6.98 9.34
C PHE A 76 -14.74 8.09 8.82
N GLY A 77 -15.74 8.48 9.61
CA GLY A 77 -16.70 9.52 9.23
C GLY A 77 -18.13 8.98 9.14
N GLY A 78 -18.98 9.67 8.38
CA GLY A 78 -20.40 9.34 8.28
C GLY A 78 -21.16 10.18 7.26
N PRO A 79 -22.45 9.89 7.02
CA PRO A 79 -23.22 10.45 5.92
C PRO A 79 -23.33 11.99 5.89
N LYS A 80 -23.12 12.64 7.05
CA LYS A 80 -23.18 14.10 7.22
C LYS A 80 -21.90 14.80 6.78
N ASP A 81 -20.74 14.21 7.08
CA ASP A 81 -19.44 14.84 6.87
C ASP A 81 -18.65 14.19 5.73
N GLY A 82 -19.09 13.01 5.27
CA GLY A 82 -18.38 12.19 4.32
C GLY A 82 -17.45 11.20 5.02
N TYR A 83 -16.51 10.65 4.26
CA TYR A 83 -15.67 9.55 4.71
C TYR A 83 -14.20 9.75 4.37
N LEU A 84 -13.34 9.29 5.28
CA LEU A 84 -11.96 8.95 5.03
C LEU A 84 -11.88 7.44 4.85
N LEU A 85 -11.39 6.98 3.71
CA LEU A 85 -11.22 5.57 3.39
C LEU A 85 -9.73 5.23 3.36
N GLY A 86 -9.38 4.04 3.84
CA GLY A 86 -8.00 3.59 3.86
C GLY A 86 -7.87 2.17 4.36
N SER A 87 -6.68 1.85 4.86
CA SER A 87 -6.33 0.49 5.29
C SER A 87 -5.80 0.49 6.71
N GLU A 88 -5.97 -0.65 7.40
CA GLU A 88 -5.27 -0.91 8.65
C GLU A 88 -3.91 -1.58 8.38
N ILE A 89 -2.83 -0.90 8.76
CA ILE A 89 -1.46 -1.38 8.65
C ILE A 89 -0.89 -1.58 10.06
N ASN A 90 -0.72 -2.83 10.47
CA ASN A 90 -0.16 -3.19 11.78
C ASN A 90 -0.82 -2.43 12.95
N GLY A 91 -2.15 -2.32 12.93
CA GLY A 91 -2.92 -1.59 13.94
C GLY A 91 -2.82 -0.05 13.85
N VAL A 92 -2.43 0.48 12.70
CA VAL A 92 -2.45 1.91 12.36
C VAL A 92 -3.42 2.12 11.22
N PHE A 93 -4.34 3.07 11.36
CA PHE A 93 -5.18 3.48 10.24
C PHE A 93 -4.41 4.42 9.33
N VAL A 94 -4.39 4.10 8.03
CA VAL A 94 -3.75 4.91 6.99
C VAL A 94 -4.80 5.27 5.94
N PRO A 95 -5.39 6.48 6.02
CA PRO A 95 -6.28 6.98 4.99
C PRO A 95 -5.55 7.12 3.66
N THR A 96 -6.15 6.61 2.58
CA THR A 96 -5.65 6.72 1.22
C THR A 96 -6.56 7.56 0.33
N HIS A 97 -7.86 7.62 0.65
CA HIS A 97 -8.84 8.36 -0.13
C HIS A 97 -9.71 9.25 0.77
N PHE A 98 -9.94 10.48 0.31
CA PHE A 98 -10.71 11.47 1.02
C PHE A 98 -12.00 11.79 0.26
N SER A 99 -13.14 11.52 0.89
CA SER A 99 -14.48 11.68 0.33
C SER A 99 -15.34 12.57 1.24
N PRO A 100 -14.94 13.83 1.49
CA PRO A 100 -15.71 14.72 2.33
C PRO A 100 -16.97 15.18 1.58
N SER A 101 -18.07 15.42 2.29
CA SER A 101 -19.27 16.02 1.68
C SER A 101 -19.12 17.53 1.39
N GLY A 102 -17.94 18.10 1.65
CA GLY A 102 -17.59 19.50 1.41
C GLY A 102 -16.31 19.91 2.15
N LEU A 103 -15.71 21.06 1.82
CA LEU A 103 -14.44 21.49 2.43
C LEU A 103 -14.52 21.61 3.96
N ARG A 104 -15.60 22.20 4.48
CA ARG A 104 -15.80 22.40 5.92
C ARG A 104 -16.02 21.08 6.65
N GLN A 105 -16.67 20.12 5.99
CA GLN A 105 -16.86 18.76 6.47
C GLN A 105 -15.53 18.01 6.48
N GLY A 106 -14.72 18.18 5.44
CA GLY A 106 -13.38 17.60 5.36
C GLY A 106 -12.46 18.08 6.48
N TYR A 107 -12.45 19.39 6.76
CA TYR A 107 -11.71 19.94 7.90
C TYR A 107 -12.17 19.30 9.23
N ARG A 108 -13.48 19.12 9.43
CA ARG A 108 -14.03 18.46 10.62
C ARG A 108 -13.60 17.00 10.71
N LEU A 109 -13.65 16.24 9.61
CA LEU A 109 -13.17 14.85 9.58
C LEU A 109 -11.72 14.73 10.04
N ILE A 110 -10.81 15.56 9.52
CA ILE A 110 -9.39 15.52 9.90
C ILE A 110 -9.19 15.94 11.37
N LYS A 111 -9.95 16.94 11.82
CA LYS A 111 -9.90 17.39 13.22
C LYS A 111 -10.40 16.30 14.18
N ASP A 112 -11.50 15.63 13.86
CA ASP A 112 -12.09 14.60 14.70
C ASP A 112 -11.25 13.31 14.70
N LEU A 113 -10.63 12.98 13.57
CA LEU A 113 -9.73 11.83 13.41
C LEU A 113 -8.53 11.88 14.37
N VAL A 114 -8.10 13.07 14.80
CA VAL A 114 -7.00 13.19 15.77
C VAL A 114 -7.30 12.43 17.06
N ASN A 115 -8.58 12.37 17.45
CA ASN A 115 -9.07 11.71 18.66
C ASN A 115 -9.46 10.24 18.44
N ALA A 116 -9.19 9.67 17.26
CA ALA A 116 -9.48 8.27 16.99
C ALA A 116 -8.78 7.34 17.99
N GLU A 117 -9.48 6.29 18.41
CA GLU A 117 -8.94 5.28 19.33
C GLU A 117 -7.72 4.56 18.72
N MET A 118 -7.81 4.22 17.43
CA MET A 118 -6.69 3.64 16.68
C MET A 118 -5.64 4.71 16.34
N PRO A 119 -4.33 4.43 16.50
CA PRO A 119 -3.28 5.27 15.93
C PRO A 119 -3.51 5.48 14.44
N THR A 120 -3.34 6.71 13.97
CA THR A 120 -3.60 7.11 12.59
C THR A 120 -2.39 7.84 12.04
N ALA A 121 -2.10 7.56 10.77
CA ALA A 121 -1.04 8.19 10.01
C ALA A 121 -1.58 8.74 8.69
N LEU A 122 -1.29 10.00 8.43
CA LEU A 122 -1.64 10.72 7.22
C LEU A 122 -0.37 10.94 6.39
N PHE A 123 -0.44 10.59 5.11
CA PHE A 123 0.61 10.84 4.12
C PHE A 123 0.11 11.96 3.22
N ILE A 124 0.42 13.21 3.58
CA ILE A 124 -0.24 14.39 3.01
C ILE A 124 0.76 15.32 2.33
N THR A 125 0.30 16.05 1.33
CA THR A 125 1.10 17.05 0.62
C THR A 125 1.39 18.27 1.50
N PRO A 126 2.49 19.01 1.25
CA PRO A 126 2.92 20.14 2.08
C PRO A 126 1.85 21.22 2.33
N ASP A 127 1.00 21.50 1.34
CA ASP A 127 -0.11 22.46 1.44
C ASP A 127 -1.11 22.09 2.55
N LEU A 128 -1.36 20.80 2.75
CA LEU A 128 -2.27 20.33 3.80
C LEU A 128 -1.58 20.29 5.17
N VAL A 129 -0.25 20.18 5.23
CA VAL A 129 0.53 20.15 6.47
C VAL A 129 0.30 21.42 7.29
N ASP A 130 0.31 22.59 6.65
CA ASP A 130 0.10 23.87 7.35
C ASP A 130 -1.28 23.99 7.98
N THR A 131 -2.28 23.34 7.39
CA THR A 131 -3.62 23.26 7.96
C THR A 131 -3.65 22.29 9.14
N VAL A 132 -2.99 21.13 9.01
CA VAL A 132 -2.95 20.10 10.06
C VAL A 132 -2.10 20.52 11.25
N ARG A 133 -1.02 21.29 11.06
CA ARG A 133 -0.19 21.85 12.15
C ARG A 133 -0.98 22.72 13.12
N LYS A 134 -2.06 23.36 12.65
CA LYS A 134 -2.94 24.21 13.47
C LYS A 134 -3.97 23.41 14.27
N MET A 135 -4.02 22.09 14.10
CA MET A 135 -4.95 21.20 14.80
C MET A 135 -4.22 20.49 15.94
N ASP A 136 -4.64 20.76 17.18
CA ASP A 136 -4.06 20.12 18.36
C ASP A 136 -4.15 18.60 18.28
N GLY A 137 -3.04 17.94 18.63
CA GLY A 137 -2.93 16.48 18.70
C GLY A 137 -2.17 15.84 17.54
N TRP A 138 -2.15 16.47 16.36
CA TRP A 138 -1.35 16.00 15.24
C TRP A 138 0.14 16.28 15.46
N LYS A 139 0.99 15.31 15.10
CA LYS A 139 2.44 15.38 15.19
C LYS A 139 3.00 15.28 13.78
N VAL A 140 3.55 16.37 13.28
CA VAL A 140 4.18 16.44 11.97
C VAL A 140 5.64 15.99 12.12
N LEU A 141 6.05 15.02 11.32
CA LEU A 141 7.42 14.52 11.35
C LEU A 141 8.33 15.45 10.53
N PRO A 142 9.62 15.57 10.90
CA PRO A 142 10.54 16.53 10.27
C PRO A 142 11.15 16.03 8.95
N PHE A 143 10.53 15.06 8.29
CA PHE A 143 11.02 14.48 7.05
C PHE A 143 9.91 14.37 6.01
N HIS A 144 10.34 14.46 4.75
CA HIS A 144 9.51 14.35 3.58
C HIS A 144 9.91 13.09 2.81
N PHE A 145 8.97 12.54 2.06
CA PHE A 145 9.23 11.42 1.15
C PHE A 145 8.50 11.69 -0.16
N THR A 146 9.18 11.36 -1.24
CA THR A 146 8.61 11.44 -2.58
C THR A 146 7.91 10.12 -2.89
N THR A 147 6.71 10.21 -3.47
CA THR A 147 6.02 9.04 -4.00
C THR A 147 5.62 9.32 -5.43
N ASP A 148 5.83 8.37 -6.34
CA ASP A 148 5.22 8.43 -7.66
C ASP A 148 3.70 8.32 -7.52
N PHE A 149 2.99 9.25 -8.17
CA PHE A 149 1.56 9.20 -8.34
C PHE A 149 1.20 9.57 -9.77
N ARG A 150 0.92 8.53 -10.57
CA ARG A 150 0.56 8.64 -11.99
C ARG A 150 1.69 9.23 -12.87
N GLY A 151 2.94 8.84 -12.60
CA GLY A 151 4.10 9.28 -13.37
C GLY A 151 4.62 10.66 -12.97
N SER A 152 4.19 11.16 -11.81
CA SER A 152 4.64 12.42 -11.23
C SER A 152 5.09 12.22 -9.81
N ASP A 153 6.25 12.79 -9.47
CA ASP A 153 6.75 12.85 -8.12
C ASP A 153 5.87 13.75 -7.25
N VAL A 154 5.32 13.17 -6.19
CA VAL A 154 4.53 13.90 -5.20
C VAL A 154 5.23 13.81 -3.85
N GLU A 155 5.75 14.95 -3.40
CA GLU A 155 6.27 15.08 -2.05
C GLU A 155 5.15 14.98 -1.02
N LYS A 156 5.39 14.20 0.03
CA LYS A 156 4.46 13.98 1.13
C LYS A 156 5.19 14.06 2.46
N THR A 157 4.42 14.47 3.47
CA THR A 157 4.82 14.53 4.87
C THR A 157 4.01 13.52 5.66
N LEU A 158 4.67 12.83 6.59
CA LEU A 158 4.01 11.94 7.53
C LEU A 158 3.52 12.73 8.72
N VAL A 159 2.22 12.60 9.02
CA VAL A 159 1.58 13.23 10.18
C VAL A 159 0.85 12.16 10.96
N VAL A 160 1.08 12.10 12.28
CA VAL A 160 0.50 11.06 13.15
C VAL A 160 -0.25 11.66 14.32
N ASN A 161 -1.38 11.05 14.72
CA ASN A 161 -2.09 11.50 15.92
C ASN A 161 -1.45 10.93 17.21
N LYS A 162 -0.77 9.78 17.12
CA LYS A 162 -0.12 9.08 18.24
C LYS A 162 1.27 8.62 17.84
N TRP A 163 2.27 8.86 18.70
CA TRP A 163 3.67 8.42 18.46
C TRP A 163 3.79 6.91 18.25
N SER A 164 2.89 6.12 18.84
CA SER A 164 2.83 4.67 18.65
C SER A 164 2.57 4.23 17.20
N ALA A 165 2.10 5.13 16.32
CA ALA A 165 1.93 4.83 14.90
C ALA A 165 3.28 4.57 14.20
N ILE A 166 4.32 5.33 14.55
CA ILE A 166 5.64 5.27 13.90
C ILE A 166 6.29 3.88 14.01
N PRO A 167 6.54 3.32 15.22
CA PRO A 167 7.19 2.02 15.32
C PRO A 167 6.36 0.90 14.67
N ARG A 168 5.02 1.03 14.65
CA ARG A 168 4.14 0.06 13.97
C ARG A 168 4.31 0.08 12.45
N LEU A 169 4.36 1.26 11.86
CA LEU A 169 4.60 1.43 10.42
C LEU A 169 6.01 0.99 10.02
N VAL A 170 7.04 1.38 10.78
CA VAL A 170 8.43 0.93 10.54
C VAL A 170 8.54 -0.58 10.62
N THR A 171 7.91 -1.20 11.62
CA THR A 171 7.89 -2.67 11.76
C THR A 171 7.22 -3.34 10.56
N HIS A 172 6.13 -2.77 10.04
CA HIS A 172 5.47 -3.29 8.85
C HIS A 172 6.39 -3.20 7.63
N GLN A 173 7.01 -2.04 7.38
CA GLN A 173 7.92 -1.84 6.27
C GLN A 173 9.13 -2.80 6.33
N ALA A 174 9.73 -2.96 7.51
CA ALA A 174 10.81 -3.90 7.72
C ALA A 174 10.38 -5.35 7.41
N LYS A 175 9.17 -5.75 7.83
CA LYS A 175 8.61 -7.07 7.51
C LYS A 175 8.39 -7.27 6.01
N GLU A 176 7.88 -6.27 5.30
CA GLU A 176 7.69 -6.34 3.84
C GLU A 176 9.03 -6.50 3.11
N ILE A 177 10.04 -5.71 3.48
CA ILE A 177 11.39 -5.80 2.90
C ILE A 177 12.00 -7.19 3.15
N VAL A 178 11.94 -7.68 4.39
CA VAL A 178 12.49 -9.00 4.74
C VAL A 178 11.73 -10.12 4.04
N SER A 179 10.40 -10.05 4.00
CA SER A 179 9.57 -11.07 3.34
C SER A 179 9.77 -11.09 1.83
N GLY A 180 9.94 -9.92 1.19
CA GLY A 180 10.29 -9.82 -0.22
C GLY A 180 11.62 -10.50 -0.52
N ARG A 181 12.66 -10.22 0.28
CA ARG A 181 13.97 -10.86 0.15
C ARG A 181 13.92 -12.38 0.38
N ILE A 182 13.16 -12.84 1.37
CA ILE A 182 13.00 -14.28 1.64
C ILE A 182 12.32 -14.98 0.46
N LYS A 183 11.28 -14.39 -0.13
CA LYS A 183 10.62 -14.93 -1.33
C LYS A 183 11.60 -15.03 -2.49
N GLU A 184 12.37 -13.98 -2.74
CA GLU A 184 13.40 -13.97 -3.79
C GLU A 184 14.44 -15.10 -3.59
N ILE A 185 14.96 -15.25 -2.37
CA ILE A 185 15.90 -16.33 -2.04
C ILE A 185 15.26 -17.71 -2.24
N SER A 186 13.99 -17.86 -1.85
CA SER A 186 13.24 -19.11 -2.00
C SER A 186 13.09 -19.48 -3.48
N TYR A 187 12.71 -18.53 -4.33
CA TYR A 187 12.62 -18.74 -5.78
C TYR A 187 13.99 -19.12 -6.39
N LYS A 188 15.06 -18.44 -5.99
CA LYS A 188 16.43 -18.77 -6.45
C LYS A 188 16.85 -20.18 -6.02
N THR A 189 16.52 -20.58 -4.80
CA THR A 189 16.87 -21.90 -4.26
C THR A 189 16.10 -23.02 -4.97
N GLU A 190 14.82 -22.81 -5.30
CA GLU A 190 14.04 -23.80 -6.04
C GLU A 190 14.50 -23.93 -7.50
N GLY A 191 14.92 -22.82 -8.12
CA GLY A 191 15.60 -22.83 -9.42
C GLY A 191 16.87 -23.68 -9.38
N LEU A 192 17.75 -23.42 -8.40
CA LEU A 192 18.98 -24.20 -8.19
C LEU A 192 18.68 -25.69 -7.98
N ARG A 193 17.67 -26.02 -7.19
CA ARG A 193 17.26 -27.41 -6.97
C ARG A 193 16.84 -28.11 -8.26
N THR A 194 16.05 -27.43 -9.09
CA THR A 194 15.62 -27.93 -10.40
C THR A 194 16.82 -28.19 -11.29
N ASN A 195 17.77 -27.26 -11.35
CA ASN A 195 18.98 -27.39 -12.15
C ASN A 195 19.86 -28.57 -11.68
N ILE A 196 20.04 -28.73 -10.36
CA ILE A 196 20.76 -29.88 -9.78
C ILE A 196 20.08 -31.20 -10.16
N GLN A 197 18.75 -31.26 -10.16
CA GLN A 197 18.01 -32.46 -10.58
C GLN A 197 18.20 -32.76 -12.07
N GLU A 198 18.14 -31.75 -12.93
CA GLU A 198 18.38 -31.89 -14.36
C GLU A 198 19.81 -32.34 -14.66
N LEU A 199 20.80 -31.74 -14.01
CA LEU A 199 22.20 -32.15 -14.07
C LEU A 199 22.38 -33.60 -13.63
N GLY A 200 21.77 -33.99 -12.51
CA GLY A 200 21.79 -35.36 -12.02
C GLY A 200 21.19 -36.34 -13.04
N GLN A 201 20.05 -36.00 -13.66
CA GLN A 201 19.44 -36.81 -14.70
C GLN A 201 20.31 -36.92 -15.96
N LYS A 202 20.95 -35.81 -16.39
CA LYS A 202 21.87 -35.80 -17.52
C LYS A 202 23.08 -36.70 -17.24
N ALA A 203 23.69 -36.59 -16.06
CA ALA A 203 24.80 -37.45 -15.64
C ALA A 203 24.41 -38.93 -15.63
N ILE A 204 23.22 -39.28 -15.09
CA ILE A 204 22.70 -40.66 -15.14
C ILE A 204 22.53 -41.16 -16.58
N ARG A 205 22.04 -40.33 -17.50
CA ARG A 205 21.90 -40.71 -18.92
C ARG A 205 23.25 -40.93 -19.58
N LEU A 206 24.26 -40.13 -19.26
CA LEU A 206 25.62 -40.28 -19.81
C LEU A 206 26.26 -41.58 -19.31
N ILE A 207 26.22 -41.85 -18.01
CA ILE A 207 26.76 -43.09 -17.41
C ILE A 207 26.13 -44.36 -18.02
N ARG A 208 24.85 -44.30 -18.41
CA ARG A 208 24.14 -45.43 -19.04
C ARG A 208 24.51 -45.68 -20.50
N LYS A 209 25.22 -44.76 -21.17
CA LYS A 209 25.73 -45.01 -22.52
C LYS A 209 27.03 -45.81 -22.39
N ASP A 210 27.08 -47.01 -22.98
CA ASP A 210 28.22 -47.95 -22.98
C ASP A 210 29.59 -47.38 -23.42
N LYS A 211 29.67 -46.10 -23.83
CA LYS A 211 30.88 -45.44 -24.33
C LYS A 211 31.17 -44.07 -23.72
N ALA A 212 30.38 -43.58 -22.77
CA ALA A 212 30.65 -42.29 -22.15
C ALA A 212 31.88 -42.41 -21.23
N ASN A 213 32.87 -41.54 -21.42
CA ASN A 213 34.03 -41.47 -20.55
C ASN A 213 33.88 -40.29 -19.55
N ALA A 214 34.84 -40.16 -18.64
CA ALA A 214 34.80 -39.12 -17.60
C ALA A 214 34.82 -37.70 -18.19
N ASP A 215 35.48 -37.51 -19.34
CA ASP A 215 35.62 -36.22 -20.00
C ASP A 215 34.29 -35.77 -20.62
N ASP A 216 33.51 -36.68 -21.20
CA ASP A 216 32.16 -36.40 -21.72
C ASP A 216 31.20 -35.90 -20.62
N ILE A 217 31.37 -36.42 -19.40
CA ILE A 217 30.58 -36.02 -18.23
C ILE A 217 31.04 -34.65 -17.72
N HIS A 218 32.36 -34.43 -17.70
CA HIS A 218 32.96 -33.16 -17.27
C HIS A 218 32.58 -32.01 -18.19
N ASP A 219 32.69 -32.18 -19.51
CA ASP A 219 32.36 -31.16 -20.51
C ASP A 219 30.87 -30.75 -20.46
N GLU A 220 29.96 -31.71 -20.25
CA GLU A 220 28.53 -31.43 -20.18
C GLU A 220 28.12 -30.72 -18.87
N LEU A 221 28.79 -31.07 -17.75
CA LEU A 221 28.66 -30.37 -16.47
C LEU A 221 29.19 -28.94 -16.59
N GLN A 222 30.35 -28.76 -17.20
CA GLN A 222 30.98 -27.46 -17.36
C GLN A 222 30.16 -26.54 -18.27
N LYS A 223 29.62 -27.05 -19.40
CA LYS A 223 28.68 -26.30 -20.26
C LYS A 223 27.41 -25.86 -19.53
N SER A 224 26.91 -26.68 -18.61
CA SER A 224 25.71 -26.34 -17.83
C SER A 224 26.01 -25.27 -16.77
N ILE A 225 27.20 -25.29 -16.17
CA ILE A 225 27.68 -24.26 -15.22
C ILE A 225 27.95 -22.93 -15.95
N GLU A 226 28.66 -22.96 -17.09
CA GLU A 226 29.00 -21.76 -17.87
C GLU A 226 27.78 -21.16 -18.60
N GLY A 227 26.81 -21.99 -18.98
CA GLY A 227 25.52 -21.53 -19.50
C GLY A 227 24.68 -20.80 -18.44
N GLU A 228 24.83 -21.16 -17.16
CA GLU A 228 24.13 -20.54 -16.04
C GLU A 228 24.75 -19.21 -15.59
N GLU A 229 26.07 -19.01 -15.70
CA GLU A 229 26.69 -17.69 -15.45
C GLU A 229 26.11 -16.61 -16.37
N ASN A 230 25.70 -16.97 -17.58
CA ASN A 230 25.00 -16.07 -18.50
C ASN A 230 23.53 -15.81 -18.09
N TYR A 231 22.86 -16.78 -17.46
CA TYR A 231 21.47 -16.65 -17.01
C TYR A 231 21.37 -15.89 -15.68
N LEU A 232 22.27 -16.18 -14.74
CA LEU A 232 22.42 -15.45 -13.49
C LEU A 232 23.02 -14.06 -13.76
N GLY A 233 23.98 -13.91 -14.69
CA GLY A 233 24.52 -12.61 -15.10
C GLY A 233 23.48 -11.70 -15.77
N ALA A 234 22.61 -12.25 -16.63
CA ALA A 234 21.47 -11.53 -17.22
C ALA A 234 20.37 -11.21 -16.18
N SER A 235 20.11 -12.14 -15.24
CA SER A 235 19.18 -11.91 -14.13
C SER A 235 19.78 -11.02 -13.03
N THR A 236 21.10 -10.75 -13.02
CA THR A 236 21.79 -9.86 -12.08
C THR A 236 21.98 -8.45 -12.65
N ARG A 237 21.40 -8.17 -13.84
CA ARG A 237 20.79 -6.85 -14.06
C ARG A 237 19.39 -6.82 -13.45
N ILE A 238 19.29 -7.17 -12.17
CA ILE A 238 18.33 -6.49 -11.33
C ILE A 238 18.87 -5.07 -11.30
N LYS A 239 18.33 -4.20 -12.17
CA LYS A 239 18.04 -2.85 -11.71
C LYS A 239 17.35 -3.11 -10.39
N LEU A 240 18.05 -2.94 -9.27
CA LEU A 240 17.37 -2.56 -8.04
C LEU A 240 16.52 -1.43 -8.55
N GLY A 241 15.21 -1.68 -8.70
CA GLY A 241 14.29 -0.58 -8.92
C GLY A 241 14.65 0.38 -7.82
N ASN A 242 15.22 1.50 -8.23
CA ASN A 242 15.43 2.62 -7.35
C ASN A 242 14.13 2.72 -6.55
N PRO A 243 14.12 2.69 -5.20
CA PRO A 243 13.06 3.40 -4.51
C PRO A 243 13.40 4.88 -4.73
N ASP A 244 13.17 5.37 -5.96
CA ASP A 244 13.59 6.65 -6.51
C ASP A 244 14.47 7.50 -5.57
N PHE A 245 15.76 7.18 -5.53
CA PHE A 245 16.79 8.02 -4.92
C PHE A 245 18.10 7.89 -5.72
N LEU A 246 18.35 8.95 -6.49
CA LEU A 246 19.60 9.44 -7.07
C LEU A 246 20.17 8.69 -8.30
N ASP A 247 20.11 9.36 -9.44
CA ASP A 247 21.26 9.51 -10.34
C ASP A 247 21.56 11.03 -10.43
N GLU A 248 22.73 11.42 -9.91
CA GLU A 248 23.56 12.53 -10.43
C GLU A 248 24.10 12.01 -11.79
N ASP A 249 24.16 12.73 -12.91
CA ASP A 249 24.92 13.94 -13.21
C ASP A 249 24.40 14.51 -14.55
N ASP A 250 24.41 15.84 -14.72
CA ASP A 250 25.00 16.48 -15.91
C ASP A 250 25.12 18.00 -15.70
N GLU A 251 26.38 18.38 -15.49
CA GLU A 251 27.09 19.57 -15.95
C GLU A 251 26.51 20.99 -15.75
N TYR A 252 27.25 21.72 -14.92
CA TYR A 252 27.36 23.17 -14.91
C TYR A 252 27.86 23.72 -16.25
N GLU A 253 27.14 24.67 -16.85
CA GLU A 253 27.75 25.87 -17.44
C GLU A 253 26.84 27.11 -17.21
N LEU A 254 27.34 27.98 -16.32
CA LEU A 254 27.09 29.42 -16.09
C LEU A 254 25.67 30.01 -16.19
#